data_AF-A0A538EI48-F1
#
_entry.id   AF-A0A538EI48-F1
#
_cell.length_a   1.000
_cell.length_b   1.000
_cell.length_c   1.000
_cell.angle_alpha   90.00
_cell.angle_beta   90.00
_cell.angle_gamma   90.00
#
_symmetry.space_group_name_H-M   'P 1'
#
loop_
_entity.id
_entity.type
_entity.pdbx_description
1 polymer ?
#
loop_
_entity_poly.entity_id
_entity_poly.type
_entity_poly.pdbx_seq_one_letter_code
_entity_poly.pdbx_strand_id
1 'polypeptide(L)'
;MEGGGFEFGGNPEDLLRGLREFAEQQAETVQEAQREQFATLTLNTAVELTAAALAQINAQGSSDEQALALRDAMRVLFPEAVALVSAARQGFMRER
;
A
#
# COMPACT_ATOMS: atom_id res chain seq x y z
N MET A 1 18.23 -50.01 -0.59
CA MET A 1 17.82 -49.02 -1.61
C MET A 1 16.32 -49.22 -1.83
N GLU A 2 15.59 -48.14 -2.16
CA GLU A 2 14.12 -48.04 -2.38
C GLU A 2 13.27 -47.91 -1.09
N GLY A 3 12.61 -46.80 -0.76
CA GLY A 3 12.42 -45.52 -1.46
C GLY A 3 11.25 -45.54 -2.45
N GLY A 4 10.02 -45.31 -1.97
CA GLY A 4 8.88 -45.05 -2.86
C GLY A 4 7.52 -45.29 -2.20
N GLY A 5 6.66 -44.27 -2.25
CA GLY A 5 5.24 -44.40 -1.94
C GLY A 5 4.76 -43.35 -0.95
N PHE A 6 4.50 -42.14 -1.44
CA PHE A 6 3.63 -41.20 -0.76
C PHE A 6 2.33 -41.92 -0.31
N GLU A 7 1.93 -41.72 0.95
CA GLU A 7 0.59 -42.03 1.48
C GLU A 7 -0.47 -41.09 0.86
N PHE A 8 -0.50 -40.99 -0.47
CA PHE A 8 -1.48 -40.24 -1.26
C PHE A 8 -2.79 -41.04 -1.34
N GLY A 9 -3.39 -41.29 -0.18
CA GLY A 9 -4.61 -42.10 0.00
C GLY A 9 -5.85 -41.27 0.36
N GLY A 10 -5.95 -40.02 -0.10
CA GLY A 10 -7.17 -39.21 0.02
C GLY A 10 -8.00 -39.30 -1.26
N ASN A 11 -9.32 -39.44 -1.15
CA ASN A 11 -10.20 -39.50 -2.33
C ASN A 11 -9.93 -38.29 -3.24
N PRO A 12 -9.97 -38.46 -4.58
CA PRO A 12 -9.73 -37.37 -5.53
C PRO A 12 -10.67 -36.17 -5.31
N GLU A 13 -11.85 -36.40 -4.74
CA GLU A 13 -12.82 -35.38 -4.34
C GLU A 13 -12.32 -34.50 -3.19
N ASP A 14 -11.61 -35.09 -2.21
CA ASP A 14 -11.02 -34.38 -1.07
C ASP A 14 -9.81 -33.54 -1.51
N LEU A 15 -9.02 -34.06 -2.47
CA LEU A 15 -7.92 -33.30 -3.09
C LEU A 15 -8.45 -32.09 -3.86
N LEU A 16 -9.50 -32.27 -4.67
CA LEU A 16 -10.13 -31.17 -5.42
C LEU A 16 -10.77 -30.15 -4.49
N ARG A 17 -11.36 -30.59 -3.37
CA ARG A 17 -11.89 -29.72 -2.32
C ARG A 17 -10.76 -28.90 -1.66
N GLY A 18 -9.67 -29.56 -1.25
CA GLY A 18 -8.52 -28.89 -0.65
C GLY A 18 -7.81 -27.92 -1.60
N LEU A 19 -7.73 -28.23 -2.90
CA LEU A 19 -7.21 -27.31 -3.92
C LEU A 19 -8.12 -26.09 -4.11
N ARG A 20 -9.44 -26.26 -4.02
CA ARG A 20 -10.39 -25.16 -4.12
C ARG A 20 -10.32 -24.25 -2.88
N GLU A 21 -10.31 -24.82 -1.69
CA GLU A 21 -10.13 -24.09 -0.43
C GLU A 21 -8.78 -23.37 -0.36
N PHE A 22 -7.71 -24.02 -0.83
CA PHE A 22 -6.38 -23.42 -0.95
C PHE A 22 -6.33 -22.28 -1.97
N ALA A 23 -7.02 -22.42 -3.11
CA ALA A 23 -7.15 -21.37 -4.10
C ALA A 23 -7.95 -20.17 -3.58
N GLU A 24 -9.01 -20.41 -2.79
CA GLU A 24 -9.80 -19.36 -2.13
C GLU A 24 -8.96 -18.61 -1.08
N GLN A 25 -8.20 -19.32 -0.24
CA GLN A 25 -7.27 -18.72 0.72
C GLN A 25 -6.12 -17.96 0.04
N GLN A 26 -5.58 -18.47 -1.07
CA GLN A 26 -4.58 -17.75 -1.86
C GLN A 26 -5.16 -16.50 -2.51
N ALA A 27 -6.38 -16.57 -3.05
CA ALA A 27 -7.03 -15.42 -3.66
C ALA A 27 -7.28 -14.30 -2.64
N GLU A 28 -7.57 -14.63 -1.38
CA GLU A 28 -7.73 -13.66 -0.30
C GLU A 28 -6.39 -13.01 0.09
N THR A 29 -5.35 -13.83 0.31
CA THR A 29 -4.00 -13.33 0.69
C THR A 29 -3.37 -12.45 -0.41
N VAL A 30 -3.58 -12.79 -1.69
CA VAL A 30 -3.13 -11.97 -2.82
C VAL A 30 -3.83 -10.61 -2.84
N GLN A 31 -5.13 -10.58 -2.54
CA GLN A 31 -5.89 -9.33 -2.49
C GLN A 31 -5.45 -8.44 -1.33
N GLU A 32 -5.17 -9.03 -0.17
CA GLU A 32 -4.68 -8.28 1.00
C GLU A 32 -3.28 -7.72 0.77
N ALA A 33 -2.34 -8.54 0.27
CA ALA A 33 -0.99 -8.10 -0.07
C ALA A 33 -0.99 -6.98 -1.13
N GLN A 34 -1.84 -7.10 -2.16
CA GLN A 34 -2.01 -6.02 -3.13
C GLN A 34 -2.52 -4.73 -2.46
N ARG A 35 -3.53 -4.82 -1.60
CA ARG A 35 -4.08 -3.63 -0.89
C ARG A 35 -3.02 -2.92 -0.06
N GLU A 36 -2.18 -3.66 0.66
CA GLU A 36 -1.09 -3.10 1.47
C GLU A 36 0.00 -2.43 0.61
N GLN A 37 0.40 -3.10 -0.47
CA GLN A 37 1.38 -2.55 -1.40
C GLN A 37 0.87 -1.25 -2.04
N PHE A 38 -0.42 -1.20 -2.41
CA PHE A 38 -1.05 0.01 -2.91
C PHE A 38 -1.12 1.14 -1.87
N ALA A 39 -1.38 0.81 -0.59
CA ALA A 39 -1.36 1.79 0.50
C ALA A 39 0.04 2.41 0.67
N THR A 40 1.09 1.59 0.58
CA THR A 40 2.49 2.05 0.67
C THR A 40 2.86 2.98 -0.48
N LEU A 41 2.51 2.61 -1.72
CA LEU A 41 2.76 3.46 -2.89
C LEU A 41 2.04 4.80 -2.78
N THR A 42 0.79 4.79 -2.31
CA THR A 42 -0.01 6.01 -2.08
C THR A 42 0.66 6.95 -1.09
N LEU A 43 1.13 6.42 0.03
CA LEU A 43 1.85 7.22 1.05
C LEU A 43 3.16 7.77 0.50
N ASN A 44 3.93 6.97 -0.22
CA ASN A 44 5.19 7.42 -0.83
C ASN A 44 4.93 8.57 -1.81
N THR A 45 3.92 8.46 -2.68
CA THR A 45 3.53 9.55 -3.59
C THR A 45 3.11 10.80 -2.83
N ALA A 46 2.33 10.68 -1.75
CA ALA A 46 1.94 11.84 -0.94
C ALA A 46 3.16 12.52 -0.30
N VAL A 47 4.15 11.75 0.18
CA VAL A 47 5.42 12.27 0.71
C VAL A 47 6.22 12.99 -0.37
N GLU A 48 6.35 12.40 -1.56
CA GLU A 48 7.07 13.00 -2.69
C GLU A 48 6.45 14.33 -3.12
N LEU A 49 5.12 14.39 -3.26
CA LEU A 49 4.39 15.63 -3.57
C LEU A 49 4.61 16.70 -2.51
N THR A 50 4.56 16.32 -1.24
CA THR A 50 4.80 17.23 -0.11
C THR A 50 6.23 17.77 -0.13
N ALA A 51 7.23 16.90 -0.37
CA ALA A 51 8.63 17.29 -0.46
C ALA A 51 8.88 18.25 -1.63
N ALA A 52 8.31 17.96 -2.80
CA ALA A 52 8.41 18.83 -3.97
C ALA A 52 7.79 20.21 -3.73
N ALA A 53 6.66 20.28 -3.02
CA ALA A 53 6.03 21.54 -2.64
C ALA A 53 6.85 22.32 -1.62
N LEU A 54 7.38 21.66 -0.59
CA LEU A 54 8.27 22.28 0.40
C LEU A 54 9.54 22.86 -0.24
N ALA A 55 10.10 22.19 -1.24
CA ALA A 55 11.30 22.66 -1.95
C ALA A 55 11.10 24.00 -2.69
N GLN A 56 9.85 24.41 -2.93
CA GLN A 56 9.53 25.71 -3.54
C GLN A 56 9.38 26.84 -2.51
N ILE A 57 9.38 26.52 -1.22
CA ILE A 57 9.22 27.52 -0.16
C ILE A 57 10.54 28.22 0.09
N ASN A 58 10.53 29.54 -0.03
CA ASN A 58 11.67 30.38 0.32
C ASN A 58 11.48 30.99 1.71
N ALA A 59 11.86 30.23 2.74
CA ALA A 59 11.83 30.67 4.13
C ALA A 59 12.99 31.64 4.44
N GLN A 60 12.70 32.71 5.18
CA GLN A 60 13.65 33.77 5.50
C GLN A 60 13.72 33.98 7.01
N GLY A 61 14.80 34.61 7.48
CA GLY A 61 15.04 34.88 8.90
C GLY A 61 16.07 33.93 9.52
N SER A 62 16.07 33.85 10.85
CA SER A 62 16.89 32.93 11.62
C SER A 62 16.53 31.46 11.37
N SER A 63 17.40 30.53 11.78
CA SER A 63 17.15 29.09 11.66
C SER A 63 15.83 28.66 12.31
N ASP A 64 15.49 29.25 13.45
CA ASP A 64 14.30 28.89 14.21
C ASP A 64 13.03 29.38 13.51
N GLU A 65 13.08 30.58 12.92
CA GLU A 65 11.98 31.14 12.11
C GLU A 65 11.76 30.32 10.84
N GLN A 66 12.85 29.91 10.17
CA GLN A 66 12.77 29.05 8.98
C GLN A 66 12.18 27.68 9.32
N ALA A 67 12.59 27.07 10.45
CA ALA A 67 12.05 25.80 10.90
C ALA A 67 10.55 25.87 11.22
N LEU A 68 10.10 26.96 11.86
CA LEU A 68 8.69 27.21 12.11
C LEU A 68 7.89 27.36 10.81
N ALA A 69 8.42 28.13 9.85
CA ALA A 69 7.77 28.32 8.55
C ALA A 69 7.62 27.00 7.78
N LEU A 70 8.67 26.16 7.72
CA LEU A 70 8.58 24.85 7.09
C LEU A 70 7.59 23.93 7.80
N ARG A 71 7.59 23.92 9.14
CA ARG A 71 6.66 23.11 9.92
C ARG A 71 5.21 23.52 9.66
N ASP A 72 4.93 24.81 9.63
CA ASP A 72 3.59 25.32 9.40
C ASP A 72 3.12 25.03 7.96
N ALA A 73 3.99 25.12 6.97
CA ALA A 73 3.71 24.66 5.62
C ALA A 73 3.45 23.14 5.56
N MET A 74 4.24 22.33 6.24
CA MET A 74 4.07 20.87 6.31
C MET A 74 2.71 20.46 6.89
N ARG A 75 2.18 21.22 7.86
CA ARG A 75 0.85 20.98 8.47
C ARG A 75 -0.30 21.16 7.48
N VAL A 76 -0.08 21.87 6.38
CA VAL A 76 -1.07 22.05 5.31
C VAL A 76 -0.78 21.09 4.16
N LEU A 77 0.45 21.07 3.66
CA LEU A 77 0.80 20.34 2.44
C LEU A 77 0.66 18.82 2.58
N PHE A 78 1.06 18.24 3.73
CA PHE A 78 1.02 16.79 3.88
C PHE A 78 -0.41 16.23 3.95
N PRO A 79 -1.33 16.74 4.79
CA PRO A 79 -2.71 16.27 4.80
C PRO A 79 -3.41 16.43 3.44
N GLU A 80 -3.17 17.52 2.73
CA GLU A 80 -3.75 17.78 1.41
C GLU A 80 -3.23 16.79 0.36
N ALA A 81 -1.92 16.51 0.33
CA ALA A 81 -1.34 15.50 -0.55
C ALA A 81 -1.91 14.10 -0.25
N VAL A 82 -2.05 13.74 1.03
CA VAL A 82 -2.67 12.47 1.45
C VAL A 82 -4.12 12.40 1.00
N ALA A 83 -4.91 13.47 1.18
CA ALA A 83 -6.30 13.53 0.75
C ALA A 83 -6.43 13.37 -0.77
N LEU A 84 -5.60 14.05 -1.55
CA LEU A 84 -5.59 13.97 -3.01
C LEU A 84 -5.30 12.56 -3.52
N VAL A 85 -4.23 11.92 -3.04
CA VAL A 85 -3.85 10.57 -3.49
C VAL A 85 -4.86 9.53 -2.99
N SER A 86 -5.41 9.72 -1.79
CA SER A 86 -6.49 8.87 -1.26
C SER A 86 -7.76 8.96 -2.11
N ALA A 87 -8.15 10.16 -2.55
CA ALA A 87 -9.31 10.36 -3.42
C ALA A 87 -9.10 9.75 -4.81
N ALA A 88 -7.91 9.94 -5.42
CA ALA A 88 -7.56 9.33 -6.70
C ALA A 88 -7.67 7.80 -6.65
N ARG A 89 -7.21 7.17 -5.55
CA ARG A 89 -7.36 5.72 -5.33
C ARG A 89 -8.83 5.29 -5.19
N GLN A 90 -9.63 6.02 -4.42
CA GLN A 90 -11.05 5.69 -4.27
C GLN A 90 -11.82 5.81 -5.58
N GLY A 91 -11.45 6.75 -6.45
CA GLY A 91 -11.95 6.84 -7.82
C GLY A 91 -11.62 5.59 -8.63
N PHE A 92 -10.35 5.16 -8.62
CA PHE A 92 -9.89 3.96 -9.32
C PHE A 92 -10.57 2.66 -8.84
N MET A 93 -10.82 2.53 -7.53
CA MET A 93 -11.47 1.34 -6.96
C MET A 93 -13.00 1.30 -7.19
N ARG A 94 -13.64 2.42 -7.58
CA ARG A 94 -15.07 2.50 -7.90
C ARG A 94 -15.39 2.18 -9.36
N GLU A 95 -14.40 2.22 -10.26
CA GLU A 95 -14.56 1.92 -11.69
C GLU A 95 -14.45 0.42 -12.03
N ARG A 96 -14.58 -0.48 -11.03
CA ARG A 96 -14.54 -1.94 -11.21
C ARG A 96 -15.82 -2.59 -10.70
#